data_AF-W4PL43-F1
#
_entry.id   AF-W4PL43-F1
#
_cell.length_a   1.000
_cell.length_b   1.000
_cell.length_c   1.000
_cell.angle_alpha   90.00
_cell.angle_beta   90.00
_cell.angle_gamma   90.00
#
_symmetry.space_group_name_H-M   'P 1'
#
loop_
_entity.id
_entity.type
_entity.pdbx_description
1 polymer ?
#
loop_
_entity_poly.entity_id
_entity_poly.type
_entity_poly.pdbx_seq_one_letter_code
_entity_poly.pdbx_strand_id
1 'polypeptide(L)'
;MEGFIHNLNTMHSRGGNQVVFSSINYGTDTSAEGRMVIEELLKATIEGLGDRGEVPVFPIQIFKVKDGVSYSAADFEKAMKMENMEDAMKASYAAPNFDLLLKACQTTAKALFPNFMFLDTPFNQNEKWKADDPKRYIYELATMGCRTRVFENLAGEKSSLGRGNLSFTTLNMPRLAIEARIKAESLIEDERKKDAIEQKAKEIFIESIHSTASLIADQLYERYQYQRTALARQFPFMMGNDVWKGGGALNPNEQVGDVLRSGTLGIGFIGGHNAMVALYGEGHGHSRKAWDTLYEAVMEMNKVVDEYKEKYGLNYSVLATPAEGLSGRFTRMDRRKYGKIPGVTDRDYYVNSFHVDVKEPISIVDKIRREAPFHAITRGGHITYVELDGEARKTSAPLPKS
;
A
#
# COMPACT_ATOMS: atom_id res chain seq x y z
N MET A 1 14.65 -7.15 -21.90
CA MET A 1 14.18 -6.57 -20.61
C MET A 1 15.32 -6.32 -19.62
N GLU A 2 16.42 -7.08 -19.69
CA GLU A 2 17.62 -6.86 -18.86
C GLU A 2 18.09 -5.41 -18.81
N GLY A 3 18.31 -4.76 -19.96
CA GLY A 3 18.73 -3.36 -20.00
C GLY A 3 17.79 -2.41 -19.26
N PHE A 4 16.49 -2.67 -19.25
CA PHE A 4 15.52 -1.89 -18.49
C PHE A 4 15.71 -2.06 -16.97
N ILE A 5 15.85 -3.30 -16.50
CA ILE A 5 16.10 -3.58 -15.07
C ILE A 5 17.45 -3.01 -14.63
N HIS A 6 18.52 -3.25 -15.39
CA HIS A 6 19.85 -2.76 -15.10
C HIS A 6 19.87 -1.23 -15.01
N ASN A 7 19.29 -0.54 -16.00
CA ASN A 7 19.25 0.92 -16.00
C ASN A 7 18.49 1.46 -14.79
N LEU A 8 17.40 0.82 -14.35
CA LEU A 8 16.65 1.31 -13.18
C LEU A 8 17.38 1.09 -11.84
N ASN A 9 18.42 0.26 -11.81
CA ASN A 9 19.29 0.08 -10.64
C ASN A 9 20.63 0.84 -10.74
N THR A 10 20.92 1.50 -11.87
CA THR A 10 22.16 2.25 -12.07
C THR A 10 21.94 3.73 -12.39
N MET A 11 20.76 4.11 -12.89
CA MET A 11 20.39 5.49 -13.12
C MET A 11 20.11 6.21 -11.80
N HIS A 12 20.84 7.31 -11.57
CA HIS A 12 20.64 8.17 -10.42
C HIS A 12 19.62 9.27 -10.71
N SER A 13 18.76 9.55 -9.73
CA SER A 13 17.96 10.77 -9.74
C SER A 13 18.86 12.01 -9.52
N ARG A 14 18.53 13.15 -10.15
CA ARG A 14 19.30 14.40 -10.00
C ARG A 14 19.46 14.73 -8.50
N GLY A 15 20.71 14.84 -8.05
CA GLY A 15 21.07 14.92 -6.63
C GLY A 15 21.96 13.78 -6.12
N GLY A 16 22.35 12.83 -6.99
CA GLY A 16 23.61 12.10 -6.87
C GLY A 16 23.73 10.96 -5.86
N ASN A 17 22.71 10.66 -5.04
CA ASN A 17 22.88 9.69 -3.95
C ASN A 17 21.86 8.53 -3.90
N GLN A 18 20.85 8.49 -4.77
CA GLN A 18 19.89 7.37 -4.81
C GLN A 18 19.44 7.03 -6.23
N VAL A 19 19.34 5.72 -6.50
CA VAL A 19 18.72 5.15 -7.69
C VAL A 19 17.25 5.57 -7.79
N VAL A 20 16.71 5.60 -9.01
CA VAL A 20 15.32 6.02 -9.23
C VAL A 20 14.35 5.02 -8.61
N PHE A 21 13.62 5.47 -7.58
CA PHE A 21 12.52 4.70 -7.00
C PHE A 21 11.39 4.58 -8.03
N SER A 22 11.26 3.40 -8.63
CA SER A 22 10.35 3.14 -9.75
C SER A 22 9.51 1.91 -9.51
N SER A 23 8.32 1.86 -10.11
CA SER A 23 7.46 0.68 -10.11
C SER A 23 6.86 0.43 -11.49
N ILE A 24 6.58 -0.84 -11.79
CA ILE A 24 5.92 -1.28 -13.02
C ILE A 24 4.74 -2.19 -12.68
N ASN A 25 3.59 -1.95 -13.30
CA ASN A 25 2.35 -2.70 -13.09
C ASN A 25 2.00 -3.43 -14.40
N TYR A 26 1.85 -4.76 -14.38
CA TYR A 26 1.65 -5.60 -15.58
C TYR A 26 0.80 -6.84 -15.25
N GLY A 27 0.50 -7.71 -16.23
CA GLY A 27 -0.17 -9.00 -16.02
C GLY A 27 -1.48 -9.21 -16.78
N THR A 28 -2.12 -8.12 -17.24
CA THR A 28 -3.46 -8.17 -17.87
C THR A 28 -3.45 -8.11 -19.40
N ASP A 29 -2.29 -7.91 -20.04
CA ASP A 29 -2.16 -7.93 -21.50
C ASP A 29 -2.05 -9.38 -21.99
N THR A 30 -2.92 -9.76 -22.92
CA THR A 30 -3.06 -11.12 -23.45
C THR A 30 -2.56 -11.24 -24.88
N SER A 31 -2.08 -10.15 -25.49
CA SER A 31 -1.43 -10.17 -26.79
C SER A 31 -0.13 -10.99 -26.74
N ALA A 32 0.30 -11.52 -27.88
CA ALA A 32 1.55 -12.29 -27.95
C ALA A 32 2.74 -11.42 -27.52
N GLU A 33 2.75 -10.15 -27.92
CA GLU A 33 3.76 -9.16 -27.58
C GLU A 33 3.72 -8.80 -26.10
N GLY A 34 2.54 -8.55 -25.53
CA GLY A 34 2.37 -8.26 -24.11
C GLY A 34 2.83 -9.41 -23.23
N ARG A 35 2.44 -10.64 -23.58
CA ARG A 35 2.89 -11.86 -22.89
C ARG A 35 4.40 -12.05 -23.00
N MET A 36 4.99 -11.82 -24.18
CA MET A 36 6.44 -11.87 -24.37
C MET A 36 7.16 -10.86 -23.46
N VAL A 37 6.68 -9.62 -23.37
CA VAL A 37 7.27 -8.60 -22.47
C VAL A 37 7.20 -9.05 -21.01
N ILE A 38 6.06 -9.59 -20.56
CA ILE A 38 5.89 -10.09 -19.18
C ILE A 38 6.86 -11.24 -18.91
N GLU A 39 6.94 -12.20 -19.83
CA GLU A 39 7.83 -13.35 -19.73
C GLU A 39 9.30 -12.94 -19.64
N GLU A 40 9.75 -12.04 -20.50
CA GLU A 40 11.14 -11.56 -20.52
C GLU A 40 11.47 -10.68 -19.30
N LEU A 41 10.50 -9.94 -18.77
CA LEU A 41 10.66 -9.20 -17.51
C LEU A 41 10.87 -10.16 -16.33
N LEU A 42 10.04 -11.20 -16.22
CA LEU A 42 10.16 -12.20 -15.16
C LEU A 42 11.48 -12.98 -15.27
N LYS A 43 11.89 -13.39 -16.49
CA LYS A 43 13.18 -14.03 -16.74
C LYS A 43 14.36 -13.16 -16.30
N ALA A 44 14.41 -11.91 -16.76
CA ALA A 44 15.50 -10.99 -16.41
C ALA A 44 15.55 -10.72 -14.89
N THR A 45 14.40 -10.73 -14.21
CA THR A 45 14.34 -10.60 -12.74
C THR A 45 14.92 -11.82 -12.02
N ILE A 46 14.65 -13.03 -12.54
CA ILE A 46 15.21 -14.29 -12.04
C ILE A 46 16.71 -14.36 -12.27
N GLU A 47 17.19 -13.88 -13.41
CA GLU A 47 18.61 -13.86 -13.76
C GLU A 47 19.39 -12.92 -12.84
N GLY A 48 18.81 -11.75 -12.53
CA GLY A 48 19.37 -10.79 -11.59
C GLY A 48 20.39 -9.84 -12.24
N LEU A 49 21.05 -9.05 -11.40
CA LEU A 49 21.97 -8.00 -11.82
C LEU A 49 23.43 -8.49 -11.78
N GLY A 50 24.15 -8.19 -12.87
CA GLY A 50 25.59 -8.45 -13.01
C GLY A 50 25.95 -9.95 -12.95
N ASP A 51 27.25 -10.24 -12.91
CA ASP A 51 27.76 -11.61 -13.01
C ASP A 51 27.34 -12.53 -11.84
N ARG A 52 26.87 -11.94 -10.73
CA ARG A 52 26.44 -12.66 -9.53
C ARG A 52 24.93 -12.89 -9.46
N GLY A 53 24.16 -12.32 -10.38
CA GLY A 53 22.70 -12.43 -10.38
C GLY A 53 22.06 -11.83 -9.13
N GLU A 54 22.49 -10.63 -8.71
CA GLU A 54 21.94 -9.96 -7.54
C GLU A 54 20.45 -9.62 -7.75
N VAL A 55 19.64 -9.79 -6.72
CA VAL A 55 18.19 -9.51 -6.83
C VAL A 55 17.97 -8.01 -7.06
N PRO A 56 17.32 -7.62 -8.17
CA PRO A 56 17.08 -6.21 -8.45
C PRO A 56 16.10 -5.62 -7.44
N VAL A 57 16.42 -4.44 -6.91
CA VAL A 57 15.53 -3.70 -6.01
C VAL A 57 14.49 -2.89 -6.81
N PHE A 58 14.90 -2.38 -7.97
CA PHE A 58 14.03 -1.62 -8.88
C PHE A 58 13.94 -2.24 -10.29
N PRO A 59 12.86 -1.95 -11.05
CA PRO A 59 11.62 -1.38 -10.54
C PRO A 59 10.93 -2.35 -9.59
N ILE A 60 10.18 -1.82 -8.63
CA ILE A 60 9.20 -2.62 -7.89
C ILE A 60 8.21 -3.18 -8.90
N GLN A 61 8.08 -4.49 -8.95
CA GLN A 61 7.19 -5.16 -9.89
C GLN A 61 5.86 -5.49 -9.23
N ILE A 62 4.76 -5.17 -9.90
CA ILE A 62 3.40 -5.46 -9.46
C ILE A 62 2.69 -6.26 -10.56
N PHE A 63 2.43 -7.54 -10.27
CA PHE A 63 1.62 -8.41 -11.11
C PHE A 63 0.14 -8.23 -10.74
N LYS A 64 -0.65 -7.73 -11.69
CA LYS A 64 -2.09 -7.58 -11.58
C LYS A 64 -2.76 -8.94 -11.82
N VAL A 65 -3.48 -9.41 -10.81
CA VAL A 65 -4.26 -10.63 -10.84
C VAL A 65 -5.70 -10.28 -11.18
N LYS A 66 -6.23 -10.91 -12.23
CA LYS A 66 -7.59 -10.70 -12.72
C LYS A 66 -8.25 -12.02 -13.11
N ASP A 67 -9.43 -12.28 -12.58
CA ASP A 67 -10.26 -13.43 -12.92
C ASP A 67 -10.61 -13.43 -14.41
N GLY A 68 -10.51 -14.59 -15.04
CA GLY A 68 -10.67 -14.79 -16.48
C GLY A 68 -9.50 -14.29 -17.34
N VAL A 69 -8.46 -13.68 -16.74
CA VAL A 69 -7.26 -13.22 -17.47
C VAL A 69 -6.02 -13.97 -16.99
N SER A 70 -5.66 -13.80 -15.72
CA SER A 70 -4.48 -14.45 -15.12
C SER A 70 -4.84 -15.47 -14.06
N TYR A 71 -6.11 -15.58 -13.70
CA TYR A 71 -6.60 -16.47 -12.65
C TYR A 71 -7.96 -17.05 -13.02
N SER A 72 -8.22 -18.29 -12.61
CA SER A 72 -9.55 -18.85 -12.42
C SER A 72 -9.49 -19.95 -11.36
N ALA A 73 -10.58 -20.23 -10.66
CA ALA A 73 -10.62 -21.32 -9.67
C ALA A 73 -10.34 -22.69 -10.31
N ALA A 74 -10.88 -22.93 -11.52
CA ALA A 74 -10.68 -24.19 -12.23
C ALA A 74 -9.23 -24.41 -12.67
N ASP A 75 -8.56 -23.35 -13.17
CA ASP A 75 -7.14 -23.42 -13.55
C ASP A 75 -6.25 -23.60 -12.32
N PHE A 76 -6.59 -22.96 -11.20
CA PHE A 76 -5.92 -23.18 -9.92
C PHE A 76 -6.01 -24.63 -9.45
N GLU A 77 -7.22 -25.20 -9.40
CA GLU A 77 -7.40 -26.60 -9.03
C GLU A 77 -6.66 -27.56 -9.98
N LYS A 78 -6.66 -27.25 -11.27
CA LYS A 78 -5.93 -28.02 -12.28
C LYS A 78 -4.42 -27.98 -12.02
N ALA A 79 -3.84 -26.80 -11.81
CA ALA A 79 -2.42 -26.63 -11.54
C ALA A 79 -2.01 -27.35 -10.25
N MET A 80 -2.81 -27.23 -9.18
CA MET A 80 -2.51 -27.84 -7.88
C MET A 80 -2.53 -29.38 -7.88
N LYS A 81 -3.08 -30.01 -8.92
CA LYS A 81 -3.06 -31.48 -9.10
C LYS A 81 -1.83 -31.98 -9.86
N MET A 82 -1.01 -31.07 -10.40
CA MET A 82 0.19 -31.44 -11.14
C MET A 82 1.35 -31.76 -10.21
N GLU A 83 2.26 -32.61 -10.68
CA GLU A 83 3.37 -33.12 -9.86
C GLU A 83 4.39 -32.04 -9.49
N ASN A 84 4.61 -31.08 -10.38
CA ASN A 84 5.59 -30.02 -10.18
C ASN A 84 5.19 -28.71 -10.89
N MET A 85 5.83 -27.62 -10.47
CA MET A 85 5.60 -26.26 -10.98
C MET A 85 6.01 -26.10 -12.45
N GLU A 86 7.01 -26.85 -12.93
CA GLU A 86 7.49 -26.73 -14.32
C GLU A 86 6.44 -27.25 -15.32
N ASP A 87 5.83 -28.39 -15.02
CA ASP A 87 4.73 -28.96 -15.81
C ASP A 87 3.49 -28.07 -15.75
N ALA A 88 3.21 -27.49 -14.58
CA ALA A 88 2.13 -26.52 -14.43
C ALA A 88 2.34 -25.30 -15.33
N MET A 89 3.53 -24.69 -15.35
CA MET A 89 3.80 -23.55 -16.23
C MET A 89 3.74 -23.87 -17.73
N LYS A 90 3.91 -25.14 -18.14
CA LYS A 90 3.83 -25.57 -19.55
C LYS A 90 2.42 -26.02 -19.96
N ALA A 91 1.49 -26.15 -19.03
CA ALA A 91 0.14 -26.58 -19.32
C ALA A 91 -0.70 -25.48 -20.00
N SER A 92 -1.74 -25.89 -20.71
CA SER A 92 -2.74 -24.98 -21.26
C SER A 92 -3.85 -24.73 -20.23
N TYR A 93 -4.30 -23.47 -20.12
CA TYR A 93 -5.30 -23.01 -19.15
C TYR A 93 -6.41 -22.23 -19.85
N ALA A 94 -7.56 -22.10 -19.18
CA ALA A 94 -8.67 -21.31 -19.69
C ALA A 94 -8.36 -19.80 -19.58
N ALA A 95 -7.81 -19.36 -18.46
CA ALA A 95 -7.31 -18.00 -18.30
C ALA A 95 -5.99 -17.84 -19.10
N PRO A 96 -5.94 -16.88 -20.05
CA PRO A 96 -4.86 -16.77 -21.04
C PRO A 96 -3.48 -16.53 -20.44
N ASN A 97 -3.40 -15.92 -19.25
CA ASN A 97 -2.16 -15.58 -18.56
C ASN A 97 -1.96 -16.37 -17.25
N PHE A 98 -2.64 -17.49 -17.07
CA PHE A 98 -2.49 -18.31 -15.85
C PHE A 98 -1.07 -18.88 -15.70
N ASP A 99 -0.46 -19.30 -16.81
CA ASP A 99 0.93 -19.72 -16.89
C ASP A 99 1.91 -18.62 -16.41
N LEU A 100 1.64 -17.37 -16.80
CA LEU A 100 2.43 -16.21 -16.36
C LEU A 100 2.22 -15.88 -14.89
N LEU A 101 1.03 -16.17 -14.32
CA LEU A 101 0.82 -16.07 -12.87
C LEU A 101 1.68 -17.09 -12.12
N LEU A 102 1.71 -18.35 -12.56
CA LEU A 102 2.59 -19.37 -11.97
C LEU A 102 4.06 -18.97 -12.04
N LYS A 103 4.49 -18.45 -13.20
CA LYS A 103 5.85 -17.92 -13.40
C LYS A 103 6.15 -16.72 -12.49
N ALA A 104 5.18 -15.83 -12.29
CA ALA A 104 5.31 -14.72 -11.35
C ALA A 104 5.50 -15.22 -9.92
N CYS A 105 4.73 -16.24 -9.48
CA CYS A 105 4.91 -16.87 -8.17
C CYS A 105 6.30 -17.52 -8.02
N GLN A 106 6.78 -18.22 -9.05
CA GLN A 106 8.16 -18.75 -9.07
C GLN A 106 9.20 -17.62 -8.94
N THR A 107 8.98 -16.52 -9.65
CA THR A 107 9.87 -15.35 -9.64
C THR A 107 9.91 -14.73 -8.24
N THR A 108 8.77 -14.49 -7.60
CA THR A 108 8.67 -13.99 -6.22
C THR A 108 9.37 -14.89 -5.22
N ALA A 109 9.23 -16.21 -5.34
CA ALA A 109 9.93 -17.17 -4.48
C ALA A 109 11.47 -17.09 -4.61
N LYS A 110 11.99 -16.60 -5.75
CA LYS A 110 13.42 -16.42 -5.99
C LYS A 110 13.92 -15.01 -5.65
N ALA A 111 13.16 -13.99 -6.03
CA ALA A 111 13.61 -12.60 -6.15
C ALA A 111 12.71 -11.59 -5.40
N LEU A 112 11.80 -12.06 -4.53
CA LEU A 112 10.84 -11.27 -3.73
C LEU A 112 9.77 -10.49 -4.51
N PHE A 113 10.04 -10.17 -5.77
CA PHE A 113 9.12 -9.55 -6.71
C PHE A 113 8.67 -10.56 -7.78
N PRO A 114 7.49 -10.37 -8.38
CA PRO A 114 6.53 -9.27 -8.16
C PRO A 114 5.70 -9.35 -6.87
N ASN A 115 5.19 -8.19 -6.46
CA ASN A 115 4.02 -8.10 -5.58
C ASN A 115 2.75 -8.41 -6.38
N PHE A 116 1.67 -8.83 -5.71
CA PHE A 116 0.40 -9.16 -6.37
C PHE A 116 -0.69 -8.14 -6.06
N MET A 117 -1.40 -7.69 -7.08
CA MET A 117 -2.53 -6.76 -6.97
C MET A 117 -3.79 -7.39 -7.52
N PHE A 118 -4.80 -7.57 -6.68
CA PHE A 118 -6.06 -8.19 -7.06
C PHE A 118 -7.04 -7.13 -7.60
N LEU A 119 -7.28 -7.17 -8.92
CA LEU A 119 -8.18 -6.24 -9.59
C LEU A 119 -9.66 -6.53 -9.29
N ASP A 120 -9.97 -7.78 -8.90
CA ASP A 120 -11.36 -8.19 -8.66
C ASP A 120 -11.97 -7.68 -7.35
N THR A 121 -11.16 -7.09 -6.47
CA THR A 121 -11.66 -6.50 -5.23
C THR A 121 -12.67 -5.38 -5.53
N PRO A 122 -13.78 -5.25 -4.78
CA PRO A 122 -14.85 -4.30 -5.10
C PRO A 122 -14.38 -2.84 -5.26
N PHE A 123 -13.37 -2.45 -4.48
CA PHE A 123 -12.81 -1.10 -4.51
C PHE A 123 -11.76 -0.88 -5.61
N ASN A 124 -11.41 -1.88 -6.42
CA ASN A 124 -10.50 -1.74 -7.57
C ASN A 124 -11.22 -1.79 -8.92
N GLN A 125 -12.54 -1.95 -8.92
CA GLN A 125 -13.35 -2.02 -10.13
C GLN A 125 -13.58 -0.63 -10.75
N ASN A 126 -13.77 -0.61 -12.06
CA ASN A 126 -14.23 0.55 -12.81
C ASN A 126 -15.30 0.11 -13.83
N GLU A 127 -16.38 0.86 -13.89
CA GLU A 127 -17.60 0.56 -14.66
C GLU A 127 -17.37 0.61 -16.18
N LYS A 128 -16.32 1.30 -16.63
CA LYS A 128 -15.90 1.39 -18.03
C LYS A 128 -14.93 0.28 -18.44
N TRP A 129 -14.43 -0.52 -17.50
CA TRP A 129 -13.54 -1.63 -17.82
C TRP A 129 -14.30 -2.69 -18.63
N LYS A 130 -13.71 -3.12 -19.74
CA LYS A 130 -14.23 -4.21 -20.58
C LYS A 130 -13.09 -5.13 -20.98
N ALA A 131 -13.33 -6.43 -20.95
CA ALA A 131 -12.29 -7.42 -21.23
C ALA A 131 -11.75 -7.33 -22.67
N ASP A 132 -12.62 -6.96 -23.63
CA ASP A 132 -12.32 -6.84 -25.06
C ASP A 132 -11.76 -5.46 -25.46
N ASP A 133 -11.71 -4.49 -24.53
CA ASP A 133 -11.14 -3.17 -24.82
C ASP A 133 -9.60 -3.23 -24.76
N PRO A 134 -8.88 -2.91 -25.87
CA PRO A 134 -7.42 -2.82 -25.85
C PRO A 134 -6.90 -1.71 -24.92
N LYS A 135 -7.74 -0.74 -24.55
CA LYS A 135 -7.42 0.34 -23.62
C LYS A 135 -7.95 0.11 -22.20
N ARG A 136 -8.42 -1.11 -21.88
CA ARG A 136 -8.92 -1.46 -20.53
C ARG A 136 -7.94 -1.14 -19.40
N TYR A 137 -6.63 -1.15 -19.67
CA TYR A 137 -5.57 -0.80 -18.70
C TYR A 137 -5.73 0.61 -18.13
N ILE A 138 -6.42 1.53 -18.81
CA ILE A 138 -6.75 2.87 -18.32
C ILE A 138 -7.66 2.79 -17.09
N TYR A 139 -8.53 1.79 -17.07
CA TYR A 139 -9.54 1.57 -16.04
C TYR A 139 -9.11 0.52 -15.01
N GLU A 140 -7.87 0.05 -15.07
CA GLU A 140 -7.31 -0.87 -14.09
C GLU A 140 -6.51 -0.09 -13.04
N LEU A 141 -6.55 -0.55 -11.79
CA LEU A 141 -5.69 0.00 -10.76
C LEU A 141 -4.21 -0.22 -11.13
N ALA A 142 -3.42 0.82 -10.95
CA ALA A 142 -1.97 0.76 -10.81
C ALA A 142 -1.53 1.48 -9.54
N THR A 143 -0.54 0.93 -8.84
CA THR A 143 0.06 1.57 -7.66
C THR A 143 1.38 2.23 -7.99
N MET A 144 1.59 3.39 -7.38
CA MET A 144 2.88 4.07 -7.40
C MET A 144 3.74 3.54 -6.25
N GLY A 145 4.98 3.18 -6.57
CA GLY A 145 5.86 2.53 -5.62
C GLY A 145 5.29 1.20 -5.14
N CYS A 146 5.51 0.87 -3.87
CA CYS A 146 5.04 -0.40 -3.32
C CYS A 146 3.51 -0.51 -3.27
N ARG A 147 2.79 0.59 -2.97
CA ARG A 147 1.37 0.50 -2.59
C ARG A 147 0.54 1.78 -2.66
N THR A 148 1.09 2.92 -3.08
CA THR A 148 0.32 4.17 -3.10
C THR A 148 -0.74 4.10 -4.18
N ARG A 149 -2.00 4.30 -3.79
CA ARG A 149 -3.17 4.16 -4.66
C ARG A 149 -3.73 5.53 -5.04
N VAL A 150 -3.90 5.78 -6.33
CA VAL A 150 -4.39 7.04 -6.90
C VAL A 150 -5.52 6.82 -7.90
N PHE A 151 -6.44 5.91 -7.59
CA PHE A 151 -7.43 5.43 -8.56
C PHE A 151 -8.75 6.20 -8.55
N GLU A 152 -9.31 6.46 -7.36
CA GLU A 152 -10.49 7.33 -7.25
C GLU A 152 -10.15 8.75 -7.66
N ASN A 153 -11.03 9.43 -8.39
CA ASN A 153 -10.81 10.78 -8.85
C ASN A 153 -12.10 11.62 -8.78
N LEU A 154 -12.11 12.61 -7.89
CA LEU A 154 -13.18 13.61 -7.81
C LEU A 154 -13.09 14.68 -8.91
N ALA A 155 -11.91 14.85 -9.51
CA ALA A 155 -11.62 15.93 -10.45
C ALA A 155 -11.48 15.43 -11.90
N GLY A 156 -11.90 14.21 -12.21
CA GLY A 156 -11.80 13.64 -13.55
C GLY A 156 -12.06 12.14 -13.60
N GLU A 157 -11.50 11.48 -14.60
CA GLU A 157 -11.67 10.04 -14.82
C GLU A 157 -11.11 9.23 -13.64
N LYS A 158 -11.85 8.20 -13.22
CA LYS A 158 -11.41 7.20 -12.24
C LYS A 158 -10.35 6.32 -12.89
N SER A 159 -9.09 6.71 -12.74
CA SER A 159 -7.92 6.06 -13.31
C SER A 159 -6.68 6.36 -12.48
N SER A 160 -5.66 5.51 -12.56
CA SER A 160 -4.33 5.82 -12.03
C SER A 160 -3.47 6.65 -13.00
N LEU A 161 -3.89 6.83 -14.26
CA LEU A 161 -3.05 7.42 -15.30
C LEU A 161 -2.98 8.95 -15.23
N GLY A 162 -1.75 9.45 -15.37
CA GLY A 162 -1.42 10.86 -15.50
C GLY A 162 -1.84 11.74 -14.33
N ARG A 163 -1.73 11.17 -13.13
CA ARG A 163 -1.95 11.81 -11.84
C ARG A 163 -1.09 11.13 -10.80
N GLY A 164 -1.03 11.68 -9.59
CA GLY A 164 -0.18 11.14 -8.55
C GLY A 164 -0.55 11.62 -7.16
N ASN A 165 0.25 11.22 -6.17
CA ASN A 165 0.10 11.69 -4.80
C ASN A 165 0.85 13.02 -4.65
N LEU A 166 0.15 14.05 -4.18
CA LEU A 166 0.74 15.37 -3.99
C LEU A 166 1.51 15.44 -2.69
N SER A 167 0.94 14.86 -1.63
CA SER A 167 1.47 14.88 -0.27
C SER A 167 0.76 13.86 0.60
N PHE A 168 1.42 13.47 1.68
CA PHE A 168 0.81 12.76 2.79
C PHE A 168 1.48 13.17 4.09
N THR A 169 0.75 13.04 5.19
CA THR A 169 1.26 13.26 6.55
C THR A 169 0.74 12.14 7.44
N THR A 170 1.61 11.58 8.28
CA THR A 170 1.32 10.38 9.06
C THR A 170 1.11 10.72 10.54
N LEU A 171 -0.01 10.29 11.10
CA LEU A 171 -0.26 10.34 12.55
C LEU A 171 0.41 9.17 13.28
N ASN A 172 0.85 9.43 14.51
CA ASN A 172 1.46 8.44 15.40
C ASN A 172 0.37 7.83 16.30
N MET A 173 -0.27 6.72 15.88
CA MET A 173 -1.33 6.09 16.68
C MET A 173 -0.85 5.65 18.07
N PRO A 174 0.36 5.06 18.24
CA PRO A 174 0.88 4.71 19.56
C PRO A 174 0.92 5.89 20.53
N ARG A 175 1.37 7.07 20.08
CA ARG A 175 1.37 8.29 20.90
C ARG A 175 -0.02 8.60 21.44
N LEU A 176 -1.01 8.62 20.54
CA LEU A 176 -2.39 8.95 20.90
C LEU A 176 -2.97 7.93 21.88
N ALA A 177 -2.68 6.64 21.68
CA ALA A 177 -3.12 5.57 22.57
C ALA A 177 -2.47 5.66 23.97
N ILE A 178 -1.15 5.93 24.05
CA ILE A 178 -0.46 6.12 25.33
C ILE A 178 -1.06 7.31 26.09
N GLU A 179 -1.26 8.44 25.43
CA GLU A 179 -1.84 9.64 26.05
C GLU A 179 -3.29 9.41 26.50
N ALA A 180 -4.08 8.69 25.69
CA ALA A 180 -5.44 8.33 26.03
C ALA A 180 -5.51 7.40 27.26
N ARG A 181 -4.61 6.42 27.34
CA ARG A 181 -4.50 5.50 28.48
C ARG A 181 -4.14 6.25 29.78
N ILE A 182 -3.09 7.07 29.75
CA ILE A 182 -2.68 7.88 30.91
C ILE A 182 -3.82 8.79 31.38
N LYS A 183 -4.51 9.45 30.45
CA LYS A 183 -5.63 10.33 30.79
C LYS A 183 -6.79 9.55 31.41
N ALA A 184 -7.15 8.40 30.87
CA ALA A 184 -8.21 7.56 31.43
C ALA A 184 -7.89 7.08 32.85
N GLU A 185 -6.66 6.66 33.10
CA GLU A 185 -6.18 6.25 34.43
C GLU A 185 -6.22 7.43 35.42
N SER A 186 -5.87 8.65 34.99
CA SER A 186 -5.96 9.83 35.86
C SER A 186 -7.40 10.24 36.22
N LEU A 187 -8.38 9.86 35.39
CA LEU A 187 -9.80 10.18 35.61
C LEU A 187 -10.52 9.12 36.46
N ILE A 188 -9.96 7.92 36.57
CA ILE A 188 -10.54 6.79 37.28
C ILE A 188 -9.54 6.33 38.34
N GLU A 189 -9.67 6.88 39.54
CA GLU A 189 -8.72 6.67 40.66
C GLU A 189 -8.68 5.22 41.19
N ASP A 190 -9.61 4.35 40.78
CA ASP A 190 -9.67 2.95 41.19
C ASP A 190 -9.15 2.02 40.07
N GLU A 191 -7.90 1.59 40.21
CA GLU A 191 -7.22 0.66 39.29
C GLU A 191 -7.95 -0.68 39.13
N ARG A 192 -8.85 -1.05 40.06
CA ARG A 192 -9.65 -2.28 39.95
C ARG A 192 -10.74 -2.16 38.89
N LYS A 193 -11.03 -0.96 38.37
CA LYS A 193 -12.00 -0.70 37.30
C LYS A 193 -11.37 -0.75 35.92
N LYS A 194 -10.63 -1.82 35.64
CA LYS A 194 -9.89 -2.02 34.38
C LYS A 194 -10.75 -1.79 33.13
N ASP A 195 -11.96 -2.36 33.10
CA ASP A 195 -12.87 -2.21 31.96
C ASP A 195 -13.33 -0.76 31.74
N ALA A 196 -13.56 -0.01 32.84
CA ALA A 196 -13.94 1.39 32.75
C ALA A 196 -12.78 2.26 32.23
N ILE A 197 -11.55 1.98 32.68
CA ILE A 197 -10.33 2.64 32.18
C ILE A 197 -10.15 2.35 30.68
N GLU A 198 -10.30 1.10 30.27
CA GLU A 198 -10.17 0.71 28.86
C GLU A 198 -11.23 1.35 27.97
N GLN A 199 -12.48 1.38 28.42
CA GLN A 199 -13.56 2.05 27.72
C GLN A 199 -13.30 3.55 27.61
N LYS A 200 -12.86 4.19 28.70
CA LYS A 200 -12.58 5.63 28.67
C LYS A 200 -11.36 5.98 27.81
N ALA A 201 -10.31 5.16 27.86
CA ALA A 201 -9.14 5.31 27.02
C ALA A 201 -9.50 5.15 25.54
N LYS A 202 -10.38 4.20 25.18
CA LYS A 202 -10.89 4.05 23.82
C LYS A 202 -11.59 5.32 23.33
N GLU A 203 -12.52 5.87 24.12
CA GLU A 203 -13.23 7.11 23.76
C GLU A 203 -12.26 8.26 23.47
N ILE A 204 -11.33 8.51 24.40
CA ILE A 204 -10.32 9.57 24.26
C ILE A 204 -9.43 9.31 23.04
N PHE A 205 -9.08 8.06 22.77
CA PHE A 205 -8.26 7.68 21.62
C PHE A 205 -8.98 7.98 20.30
N ILE A 206 -10.25 7.59 20.15
CA ILE A 206 -11.03 7.85 18.93
C ILE A 206 -11.22 9.37 18.71
N GLU A 207 -11.52 10.13 19.76
CA GLU A 207 -11.57 11.61 19.70
C GLU A 207 -10.22 12.20 19.26
N SER A 208 -9.12 11.67 19.78
CA SER A 208 -7.76 12.13 19.42
C SER A 208 -7.40 11.79 17.98
N ILE A 209 -7.86 10.64 17.46
CA ILE A 209 -7.73 10.25 16.06
C ILE A 209 -8.47 11.26 15.16
N HIS A 210 -9.72 11.57 15.46
CA HIS A 210 -10.51 12.54 14.70
C HIS A 210 -9.83 13.93 14.66
N SER A 211 -9.45 14.45 15.83
CA SER A 211 -8.81 15.76 15.96
C SER A 211 -7.47 15.82 15.21
N THR A 212 -6.63 14.79 15.36
CA THR A 212 -5.33 14.72 14.69
C THR A 212 -5.48 14.57 13.18
N ALA A 213 -6.42 13.75 12.71
CA ALA A 213 -6.70 13.59 11.29
C ALA A 213 -7.20 14.90 10.67
N SER A 214 -8.06 15.64 11.38
CA SER A 214 -8.56 16.96 10.94
C SER A 214 -7.43 17.97 10.82
N LEU A 215 -6.55 18.05 11.83
CA LEU A 215 -5.36 18.90 11.79
C LEU A 215 -4.46 18.56 10.58
N ILE A 216 -4.25 17.27 10.32
CA ILE A 216 -3.49 16.82 9.15
C ILE A 216 -4.19 17.25 7.86
N ALA A 217 -5.51 17.12 7.79
CA ALA A 217 -6.27 17.44 6.59
C ALA A 217 -6.20 18.94 6.24
N ASP A 218 -6.29 19.83 7.25
CA ASP A 218 -6.07 21.27 7.10
C ASP A 218 -4.62 21.57 6.67
N GLN A 219 -3.63 20.94 7.30
CA GLN A 219 -2.21 21.09 6.91
C GLN A 219 -1.96 20.66 5.46
N LEU A 220 -2.58 19.56 5.01
CA LEU A 220 -2.48 19.08 3.64
C LEU A 220 -3.16 20.04 2.66
N TYR A 221 -4.26 20.68 3.05
CA TYR A 221 -4.90 21.72 2.26
C TYR A 221 -3.99 22.92 2.04
N GLU A 222 -3.38 23.46 3.11
CA GLU A 222 -2.43 24.57 3.01
C GLU A 222 -1.25 24.23 2.10
N ARG A 223 -0.72 23.01 2.23
CA ARG A 223 0.36 22.51 1.38
C ARG A 223 -0.07 22.42 -0.09
N TYR A 224 -1.29 21.95 -0.35
CA TYR A 224 -1.86 21.94 -1.69
C TYR A 224 -1.96 23.37 -2.26
N GLN A 225 -2.46 24.33 -1.48
CA GLN A 225 -2.53 25.73 -1.91
C GLN A 225 -1.17 26.27 -2.32
N TYR A 226 -0.13 26.00 -1.53
CA TYR A 226 1.23 26.37 -1.88
C TYR A 226 1.71 25.68 -3.17
N GLN A 227 1.52 24.37 -3.31
CA GLN A 227 1.96 23.59 -4.47
C GLN A 227 1.35 24.11 -5.79
N ARG A 228 0.10 24.56 -5.78
CA ARG A 228 -0.59 25.10 -6.96
C ARG A 228 0.04 26.38 -7.50
N THR A 229 0.75 27.13 -6.66
CA THR A 229 1.38 28.41 -7.06
C THR A 229 2.64 28.23 -7.90
N ALA A 230 3.19 27.01 -7.96
CA ALA A 230 4.35 26.71 -8.78
C ALA A 230 4.05 26.93 -10.26
N LEU A 231 5.03 27.41 -11.02
CA LEU A 231 4.89 27.67 -12.45
C LEU A 231 5.09 26.40 -13.27
N ALA A 232 4.37 26.26 -14.39
CA ALA A 232 4.48 25.09 -15.27
C ALA A 232 5.93 24.82 -15.73
N ARG A 233 6.72 25.88 -15.99
CA ARG A 233 8.14 25.79 -16.35
C ARG A 233 9.03 25.11 -15.29
N GLN A 234 8.58 25.01 -14.05
CA GLN A 234 9.31 24.30 -12.98
C GLN A 234 9.20 22.78 -13.12
N PHE A 235 8.21 22.29 -13.88
CA PHE A 235 7.98 20.86 -14.13
C PHE A 235 7.81 20.59 -15.64
N PRO A 236 8.81 20.94 -16.47
CA PRO A 236 8.65 20.95 -17.93
C PRO A 236 8.30 19.57 -18.50
N PHE A 237 8.84 18.49 -17.93
CA PHE A 237 8.50 17.13 -18.35
C PHE A 237 7.07 16.73 -17.94
N MET A 238 6.65 17.08 -16.72
CA MET A 238 5.31 16.68 -16.24
C MET A 238 4.20 17.46 -16.93
N MET A 239 4.39 18.79 -17.05
CA MET A 239 3.38 19.70 -17.60
C MET A 239 3.46 19.73 -19.13
N GLY A 240 4.62 20.03 -19.70
CA GLY A 240 4.78 20.21 -21.14
C GLY A 240 4.47 18.96 -21.98
N ASN A 241 4.77 17.76 -21.46
CA ASN A 241 4.46 16.50 -22.15
C ASN A 241 3.10 15.91 -21.74
N ASP A 242 2.28 16.62 -20.97
CA ASP A 242 0.98 16.16 -20.46
C ASP A 242 1.05 14.79 -19.76
N VAL A 243 2.17 14.55 -19.07
CA VAL A 243 2.34 13.36 -18.21
C VAL A 243 1.45 13.48 -17.00
N TRP A 244 1.37 14.68 -16.40
CA TRP A 244 0.27 15.03 -15.50
C TRP A 244 -0.86 15.64 -16.33
N LYS A 245 -2.03 15.00 -16.34
CA LYS A 245 -3.13 15.35 -17.26
C LYS A 245 -3.67 16.75 -17.01
N GLY A 246 -3.75 17.51 -18.10
CA GLY A 246 -4.13 18.92 -18.12
C GLY A 246 -2.92 19.86 -18.18
N GLY A 247 -1.71 19.37 -17.92
CA GLY A 247 -0.50 20.18 -17.90
C GLY A 247 -0.09 20.71 -19.27
N GLY A 248 -0.39 19.98 -20.35
CA GLY A 248 0.03 20.37 -21.71
C GLY A 248 -0.67 21.63 -22.25
N ALA A 249 -1.76 22.07 -21.61
CA ALA A 249 -2.48 23.28 -21.97
C ALA A 249 -1.92 24.54 -21.29
N LEU A 250 -1.01 24.40 -20.31
CA LEU A 250 -0.47 25.53 -19.55
C LEU A 250 0.66 26.24 -20.29
N ASN A 251 0.65 27.57 -20.24
CA ASN A 251 1.82 28.35 -20.62
C ASN A 251 2.95 28.20 -19.57
N PRO A 252 4.23 28.24 -19.95
CA PRO A 252 5.35 28.01 -19.01
C PRO A 252 5.37 28.95 -17.78
N ASN A 253 4.84 30.17 -17.91
CA ASN A 253 4.76 31.16 -16.83
C ASN A 253 3.41 31.18 -16.10
N GLU A 254 2.49 30.29 -16.42
CA GLU A 254 1.26 30.10 -15.65
C GLU A 254 1.51 29.22 -14.42
N GLN A 255 0.74 29.49 -13.37
CA GLN A 255 0.69 28.62 -12.21
C GLN A 255 0.06 27.27 -12.59
N VAL A 256 0.53 26.17 -12.01
CA VAL A 256 -0.03 24.84 -12.26
C VAL A 256 -1.49 24.74 -11.77
N GLY A 257 -1.86 25.50 -10.74
CA GLY A 257 -3.25 25.72 -10.38
C GLY A 257 -4.06 24.43 -10.22
N ASP A 258 -5.23 24.39 -10.86
CA ASP A 258 -6.15 23.25 -10.77
C ASP A 258 -5.74 22.01 -11.57
N VAL A 259 -4.66 22.07 -12.36
CA VAL A 259 -4.09 20.85 -12.96
C VAL A 259 -3.74 19.83 -11.86
N LEU A 260 -3.26 20.29 -10.70
CA LEU A 260 -2.95 19.42 -9.57
C LEU A 260 -4.19 18.86 -8.84
N ARG A 261 -5.42 19.31 -9.13
CA ARG A 261 -6.63 18.91 -8.39
C ARG A 261 -6.92 17.40 -8.48
N SER A 262 -6.46 16.75 -9.56
CA SER A 262 -6.55 15.30 -9.74
C SER A 262 -5.62 14.51 -8.80
N GLY A 263 -4.65 15.16 -8.16
CA GLY A 263 -3.71 14.52 -7.26
C GLY A 263 -4.30 14.16 -5.89
N THR A 264 -3.73 13.17 -5.22
CA THR A 264 -4.21 12.70 -3.91
C THR A 264 -3.50 13.35 -2.73
N LEU A 265 -4.23 13.50 -1.62
CA LEU A 265 -3.74 13.94 -0.32
C LEU A 265 -3.95 12.81 0.70
N GLY A 266 -2.86 12.29 1.27
CA GLY A 266 -2.90 11.11 2.14
C GLY A 266 -2.89 11.46 3.63
N ILE A 267 -3.92 11.05 4.37
CA ILE A 267 -3.88 11.03 5.84
C ILE A 267 -3.35 9.66 6.26
N GLY A 268 -2.07 9.62 6.58
CA GLY A 268 -1.35 8.39 6.91
C GLY A 268 -1.47 8.01 8.39
N PHE A 269 -1.30 6.73 8.70
CA PHE A 269 -1.08 6.28 10.07
C PHE A 269 0.00 5.19 10.16
N ILE A 270 0.47 4.92 11.37
CA ILE A 270 1.43 3.86 11.72
C ILE A 270 1.15 3.39 13.15
N GLY A 271 1.51 2.14 13.46
CA GLY A 271 1.57 1.63 14.83
C GLY A 271 0.21 1.20 15.37
N GLY A 272 -0.70 0.74 14.52
CA GLY A 272 -2.02 0.23 14.95
C GLY A 272 -1.90 -0.90 15.97
N HIS A 273 -0.99 -1.85 15.73
CA HIS A 273 -0.68 -2.91 16.70
C HIS A 273 -0.23 -2.34 18.06
N ASN A 274 0.79 -1.48 18.06
CA ASN A 274 1.34 -0.91 19.29
C ASN A 274 0.34 -0.02 20.03
N ALA A 275 -0.54 0.68 19.30
CA ALA A 275 -1.65 1.43 19.88
C ALA A 275 -2.62 0.52 20.64
N MET A 276 -2.95 -0.65 20.07
CA MET A 276 -3.81 -1.61 20.76
C MET A 276 -3.14 -2.21 21.99
N VAL A 277 -1.84 -2.52 21.91
CA VAL A 277 -1.06 -2.96 23.09
C VAL A 277 -1.05 -1.86 24.17
N ALA A 278 -0.93 -0.59 23.80
CA ALA A 278 -0.99 0.52 24.76
C ALA A 278 -2.37 0.67 25.44
N LEU A 279 -3.47 0.38 24.73
CA LEU A 279 -4.83 0.50 25.29
C LEU A 279 -5.23 -0.72 26.14
N TYR A 280 -4.93 -1.92 25.65
CA TYR A 280 -5.48 -3.18 26.17
C TYR A 280 -4.44 -4.18 26.69
N GLY A 281 -3.15 -3.91 26.46
CA GLY A 281 -2.06 -4.84 26.80
C GLY A 281 -1.84 -5.97 25.80
N GLU A 282 -2.64 -6.04 24.73
CA GLU A 282 -2.54 -7.06 23.68
C GLU A 282 -2.85 -6.49 22.29
N GLY A 283 -2.32 -7.14 21.24
CA GLY A 283 -2.50 -6.72 19.84
C GLY A 283 -3.79 -7.22 19.20
N HIS A 284 -4.09 -6.72 18.00
CA HIS A 284 -5.29 -7.07 17.22
C HIS A 284 -5.20 -8.38 16.43
N GLY A 285 -4.07 -9.10 16.49
CA GLY A 285 -3.92 -10.41 15.84
C GLY A 285 -4.83 -11.47 16.48
N HIS A 286 -4.94 -11.43 17.81
CA HIS A 286 -5.70 -12.41 18.60
C HIS A 286 -6.92 -11.80 19.29
N SER A 287 -6.84 -10.53 19.71
CA SER A 287 -7.92 -9.85 20.43
C SER A 287 -8.95 -9.24 19.50
N ARG A 288 -10.22 -9.68 19.63
CA ARG A 288 -11.33 -9.10 18.88
C ARG A 288 -11.60 -7.65 19.31
N LYS A 289 -11.51 -7.35 20.61
CA LYS A 289 -11.69 -5.99 21.17
C LYS A 289 -10.66 -5.00 20.61
N ALA A 290 -9.39 -5.41 20.56
CA ALA A 290 -8.32 -4.63 19.92
C ALA A 290 -8.59 -4.44 18.42
N TRP A 291 -8.99 -5.51 17.72
CA TRP A 291 -9.29 -5.45 16.29
C TRP A 291 -10.44 -4.48 15.98
N ASP A 292 -11.56 -4.58 16.71
CA ASP A 292 -12.73 -3.71 16.52
C ASP A 292 -12.37 -2.24 16.78
N THR A 293 -11.56 -1.99 17.80
CA THR A 293 -11.10 -0.63 18.14
C THR A 293 -10.16 -0.04 17.08
N LEU A 294 -9.22 -0.83 16.56
CA LEU A 294 -8.34 -0.39 15.47
C LEU A 294 -9.14 -0.13 14.19
N TYR A 295 -10.10 -0.99 13.86
CA TYR A 295 -10.98 -0.81 12.71
C TYR A 295 -11.81 0.47 12.85
N GLU A 296 -12.40 0.70 14.03
CA GLU A 296 -13.14 1.93 14.34
C GLU A 296 -12.27 3.19 14.21
N ALA A 297 -11.02 3.16 14.69
CA ALA A 297 -10.10 4.28 14.55
C ALA A 297 -9.79 4.61 13.08
N VAL A 298 -9.60 3.60 12.22
CA VAL A 298 -9.37 3.83 10.79
C VAL A 298 -10.67 4.31 10.11
N MET A 299 -11.84 3.85 10.54
CA MET A 299 -13.12 4.38 10.07
C MET A 299 -13.34 5.84 10.49
N GLU A 300 -12.91 6.23 11.70
CA GLU A 300 -12.96 7.61 12.15
C GLU A 300 -12.09 8.52 11.26
N MET A 301 -10.90 8.06 10.87
CA MET A 301 -10.09 8.77 9.88
C MET A 301 -10.81 8.91 8.52
N ASN A 302 -11.60 7.91 8.11
CA ASN A 302 -12.37 7.99 6.86
C ASN A 302 -13.49 9.03 6.94
N LYS A 303 -14.15 9.20 8.10
CA LYS A 303 -15.13 10.29 8.29
C LYS A 303 -14.50 11.66 8.00
N VAL A 304 -13.33 11.93 8.59
CA VAL A 304 -12.57 13.16 8.33
C VAL A 304 -12.20 13.28 6.84
N VAL A 305 -11.73 12.20 6.22
CA VAL A 305 -11.41 12.20 4.78
C VAL A 305 -12.62 12.60 3.94
N ASP A 306 -13.80 12.05 4.23
CA ASP A 306 -15.00 12.32 3.44
C ASP A 306 -15.54 13.74 3.68
N GLU A 307 -15.51 14.23 4.92
CA GLU A 307 -15.80 15.64 5.24
C GLU A 307 -14.91 16.60 4.43
N TYR A 308 -13.60 16.32 4.34
CA TYR A 308 -12.65 17.20 3.65
C TYR A 308 -12.71 17.07 2.13
N LYS A 309 -13.08 15.89 1.60
CA LYS A 309 -13.44 15.74 0.18
C LYS A 309 -14.62 16.62 -0.18
N GLU A 310 -15.68 16.61 0.62
CA GLU A 310 -16.88 17.43 0.38
C GLU A 310 -16.54 18.92 0.50
N LYS A 311 -15.82 19.30 1.57
CA LYS A 311 -15.44 20.69 1.85
C LYS A 311 -14.59 21.32 0.74
N TYR A 312 -13.60 20.60 0.21
CA TYR A 312 -12.62 21.18 -0.72
C TYR A 312 -12.69 20.64 -2.15
N GLY A 313 -13.42 19.55 -2.39
CA GLY A 313 -13.46 18.87 -3.69
C GLY A 313 -12.08 18.37 -4.13
N LEU A 314 -11.30 17.82 -3.19
CA LEU A 314 -9.94 17.28 -3.39
C LEU A 314 -9.87 15.80 -3.00
N ASN A 315 -8.95 15.06 -3.60
CA ASN A 315 -8.83 13.61 -3.42
C ASN A 315 -8.12 13.23 -2.11
N TYR A 316 -8.76 13.45 -0.96
CA TYR A 316 -8.28 12.94 0.33
C TYR A 316 -8.44 11.42 0.43
N SER A 317 -7.54 10.74 1.13
CA SER A 317 -7.64 9.30 1.39
C SER A 317 -6.84 8.87 2.61
N VAL A 318 -7.30 7.82 3.31
CA VAL A 318 -6.52 7.18 4.37
C VAL A 318 -5.42 6.32 3.75
N LEU A 319 -4.20 6.46 4.25
CA LEU A 319 -3.00 5.78 3.76
C LEU A 319 -2.37 4.88 4.84
N ALA A 320 -2.18 3.60 4.54
CA ALA A 320 -1.35 2.72 5.36
C ALA A 320 0.13 2.96 5.05
N THR A 321 0.71 3.94 5.75
CA THR A 321 2.04 4.53 5.50
C THR A 321 3.17 3.49 5.40
N PRO A 322 3.97 3.52 4.30
CA PRO A 322 5.39 3.20 4.20
C PRO A 322 6.12 2.80 5.47
N ALA A 323 6.28 3.88 6.24
CA ALA A 323 7.02 4.05 7.46
C ALA A 323 8.51 3.70 7.40
N GLU A 324 9.11 3.61 6.20
CA GLU A 324 10.55 3.49 6.04
C GLU A 324 11.26 4.69 6.69
N GLY A 325 12.08 4.42 7.71
CA GLY A 325 12.71 5.44 8.56
C GLY A 325 11.80 6.13 9.59
N LEU A 326 10.51 6.34 9.27
CA LEU A 326 9.55 6.98 10.18
C LEU A 326 9.25 6.11 11.41
N SER A 327 9.16 4.80 11.23
CA SER A 327 8.87 3.84 12.31
C SER A 327 9.82 4.04 13.49
N GLY A 328 11.13 4.08 13.24
CA GLY A 328 12.13 4.29 14.29
C GLY A 328 12.26 5.73 14.77
N ARG A 329 11.80 6.73 14.00
CA ARG A 329 11.76 8.13 14.48
C ARG A 329 10.70 8.30 15.57
N PHE A 330 9.47 7.86 15.31
CA PHE A 330 8.40 7.99 16.29
C PHE A 330 8.69 7.20 17.56
N THR A 331 9.14 5.94 17.46
CA THR A 331 9.41 5.16 18.67
C THR A 331 10.51 5.78 19.54
N ARG A 332 11.55 6.39 18.96
CA ARG A 332 12.58 7.12 19.72
C ARG A 332 12.02 8.35 20.44
N MET A 333 11.17 9.13 19.77
CA MET A 333 10.51 10.31 20.36
C MET A 333 9.58 9.90 21.50
N ASP A 334 8.86 8.80 21.35
CA ASP A 334 7.89 8.30 22.31
C ASP A 334 8.59 7.68 23.52
N ARG A 335 9.63 6.86 23.28
CA ARG A 335 10.50 6.32 24.33
C ARG A 335 11.16 7.41 25.16
N ARG A 336 11.56 8.54 24.56
CA ARG A 336 12.13 9.68 25.29
C ARG A 336 11.12 10.34 26.23
N LYS A 337 9.84 10.42 25.85
CA LYS A 337 8.78 11.10 26.64
C LYS A 337 8.16 10.19 27.69
N TYR A 338 7.95 8.90 27.41
CA TYR A 338 7.22 7.98 28.30
C TYR A 338 8.05 6.81 28.82
N GLY A 339 9.33 6.72 28.47
CA GLY A 339 10.16 5.57 28.81
C GLY A 339 9.85 4.33 27.97
N LYS A 340 10.27 3.17 28.47
CA LYS A 340 10.05 1.87 27.82
C LYS A 340 8.73 1.26 28.30
N ILE A 341 7.79 1.11 27.37
CA ILE A 341 6.50 0.45 27.57
C ILE A 341 6.56 -0.89 26.82
N PRO A 342 6.41 -2.04 27.50
CA PRO A 342 6.45 -3.36 26.86
C PRO A 342 5.48 -3.49 25.69
N GLY A 343 5.95 -4.01 24.55
CA GLY A 343 5.17 -4.16 23.31
C GLY A 343 4.80 -2.85 22.62
N VAL A 344 5.20 -1.69 23.15
CA VAL A 344 4.91 -0.37 22.57
C VAL A 344 6.20 0.34 22.22
N THR A 345 6.95 0.85 23.20
CA THR A 345 8.19 1.64 22.97
C THR A 345 9.46 0.90 23.35
N ASP A 346 9.37 -0.37 23.74
CA ASP A 346 10.50 -1.24 24.10
C ASP A 346 11.36 -1.63 22.88
N ARG A 347 10.78 -1.66 21.69
CA ARG A 347 11.46 -1.93 20.40
C ARG A 347 11.82 -0.67 19.66
N ASP A 348 12.77 -0.76 18.72
CA ASP A 348 13.29 0.40 17.98
C ASP A 348 12.42 0.83 16.80
N TYR A 349 11.25 0.21 16.61
CA TYR A 349 10.31 0.50 15.55
C TYR A 349 8.87 0.32 16.02
N TYR A 350 7.95 1.03 15.38
CA TYR A 350 6.53 0.72 15.39
C TYR A 350 6.15 -0.17 14.22
N VAL A 351 5.15 -1.04 14.45
CA VAL A 351 4.59 -1.92 13.43
C VAL A 351 3.87 -1.10 12.36
N ASN A 352 4.01 -1.48 11.10
CA ASN A 352 3.47 -0.73 9.98
C ASN A 352 1.94 -0.70 10.01
N SER A 353 1.37 0.51 10.02
CA SER A 353 -0.07 0.74 9.80
C SER A 353 -0.98 -0.20 10.61
N PHE A 354 -1.76 -1.06 9.94
CA PHE A 354 -2.68 -2.04 10.54
C PHE A 354 -2.09 -3.45 10.64
N HIS A 355 -0.81 -3.64 10.31
CA HIS A 355 -0.21 -4.98 10.26
C HIS A 355 -0.22 -5.63 11.64
N VAL A 356 -0.49 -6.92 11.67
CA VAL A 356 -0.16 -7.75 12.84
C VAL A 356 1.36 -7.81 12.95
N ASP A 357 1.89 -7.68 14.17
CA ASP A 357 3.33 -7.75 14.42
C ASP A 357 3.89 -9.09 13.93
N VAL A 358 5.03 -9.06 13.24
CA VAL A 358 5.71 -10.26 12.70
C VAL A 358 6.10 -11.26 13.78
N LYS A 359 6.14 -10.85 15.05
CA LYS A 359 6.43 -11.73 16.19
C LYS A 359 5.20 -12.40 16.80
N GLU A 360 3.99 -12.00 16.42
CA GLU A 360 2.77 -12.64 16.92
C GLU A 360 2.62 -14.03 16.29
N PRO A 361 2.36 -15.08 17.09
CA PRO A 361 2.16 -16.43 16.57
C PRO A 361 0.80 -16.52 15.88
N ILE A 362 0.74 -16.22 14.59
CA ILE A 362 -0.48 -16.23 13.79
C ILE A 362 -0.28 -17.00 12.48
N SER A 363 -1.28 -17.77 12.05
CA SER A 363 -1.24 -18.45 10.75
C SER A 363 -1.30 -17.43 9.61
N ILE A 364 -0.73 -17.76 8.45
CA ILE A 364 -0.80 -16.92 7.24
C ILE A 364 -2.26 -16.57 6.90
N VAL A 365 -3.13 -17.58 6.95
CA VAL A 365 -4.55 -17.46 6.62
C VAL A 365 -5.26 -16.50 7.58
N ASP A 366 -5.01 -16.65 8.89
CA ASP A 366 -5.65 -15.79 9.88
C ASP A 366 -5.10 -14.37 9.85
N LYS A 367 -3.80 -14.19 9.56
CA LYS A 367 -3.21 -12.86 9.33
C LYS A 367 -3.88 -12.16 8.16
N ILE A 368 -4.03 -12.86 7.02
CA ILE A 368 -4.75 -12.33 5.85
C ILE A 368 -6.19 -11.98 6.23
N ARG A 369 -6.92 -12.87 6.92
CA ARG A 369 -8.31 -12.61 7.35
C ARG A 369 -8.43 -11.40 8.26
N ARG A 370 -7.47 -11.20 9.17
CA ARG A 370 -7.43 -10.05 10.10
C ARG A 370 -7.10 -8.75 9.37
N GLU A 371 -6.21 -8.77 8.39
CA GLU A 371 -5.74 -7.57 7.70
C GLU A 371 -6.56 -7.17 6.47
N ALA A 372 -7.14 -8.13 5.75
CA ALA A 372 -7.86 -7.89 4.49
C ALA A 372 -8.99 -6.84 4.61
N PRO A 373 -9.82 -6.82 5.70
CA PRO A 373 -10.85 -5.78 5.84
C PRO A 373 -10.28 -4.35 5.89
N PHE A 374 -9.05 -4.16 6.37
CA PHE A 374 -8.42 -2.83 6.40
C PHE A 374 -8.09 -2.30 5.00
N HIS A 375 -7.90 -3.17 4.00
CA HIS A 375 -7.59 -2.76 2.62
C HIS A 375 -8.73 -1.91 2.03
N ALA A 376 -9.98 -2.29 2.32
CA ALA A 376 -11.17 -1.59 1.85
C ALA A 376 -11.29 -0.16 2.41
N ILE A 377 -10.76 0.08 3.61
CA ILE A 377 -10.86 1.36 4.33
C ILE A 377 -9.55 2.17 4.32
N THR A 378 -8.54 1.71 3.59
CA THR A 378 -7.24 2.41 3.42
C THR A 378 -6.98 2.68 1.92
N ARG A 379 -7.92 3.39 1.30
CA ARG A 379 -7.99 3.57 -0.17
C ARG A 379 -6.89 4.47 -0.76
N GLY A 380 -6.07 5.10 0.06
CA GLY A 380 -4.85 5.83 -0.34
C GLY A 380 -3.64 4.93 -0.53
N GLY A 381 -3.68 3.68 -0.05
CA GLY A 381 -2.66 2.67 -0.28
C GLY A 381 -2.51 1.72 0.89
N HIS A 382 -2.31 0.44 0.59
CA HIS A 382 -2.21 -0.65 1.56
C HIS A 382 -1.46 -1.85 0.97
N ILE A 383 -0.96 -2.70 1.85
CA ILE A 383 -0.36 -3.98 1.51
C ILE A 383 -0.48 -4.90 2.71
N THR A 384 -0.47 -6.22 2.49
CA THR A 384 -0.28 -7.21 3.53
C THR A 384 0.91 -8.07 3.14
N TYR A 385 1.83 -8.26 4.08
CA TYR A 385 2.93 -9.21 3.95
C TYR A 385 2.62 -10.47 4.74
N VAL A 386 3.09 -11.60 4.23
CA VAL A 386 3.03 -12.89 4.89
C VAL A 386 4.44 -13.45 4.93
N GLU A 387 4.85 -13.91 6.10
CA GLU A 387 6.15 -14.54 6.29
C GLU A 387 6.00 -16.04 5.99
N LEU A 388 6.95 -16.62 5.25
CA LEU A 388 6.97 -18.04 4.92
C LEU A 388 8.09 -18.71 5.70
N ASP A 389 7.76 -19.80 6.42
CA ASP A 389 8.75 -20.63 7.09
C ASP A 389 9.49 -21.50 6.06
N GLY A 390 10.79 -21.23 5.84
CA GLY A 390 11.66 -22.01 4.96
C GLY A 390 11.97 -21.35 3.60
N GLU A 391 12.79 -22.02 2.79
CA GLU A 391 13.08 -21.56 1.42
C GLU A 391 11.85 -21.78 0.53
N ALA A 392 11.14 -20.71 0.17
CA ALA A 392 10.02 -20.76 -0.78
C ALA A 392 10.37 -21.46 -2.11
N ARG A 393 11.66 -21.52 -2.48
CA ARG A 393 12.19 -22.21 -3.66
C ARG A 393 12.08 -23.74 -3.58
N LYS A 394 12.01 -24.32 -2.38
CA LYS A 394 12.01 -25.78 -2.15
C LYS A 394 10.59 -26.36 -2.05
N THR A 395 9.56 -25.52 -2.13
CA THR A 395 8.17 -25.97 -2.11
C THR A 395 7.81 -26.62 -3.45
N SER A 396 7.45 -27.91 -3.45
CA SER A 396 7.03 -28.65 -4.65
C SER A 396 5.63 -28.28 -5.14
N ALA A 397 4.83 -27.63 -4.28
CA ALA A 397 3.49 -27.19 -4.61
C ALA A 397 3.54 -25.95 -5.53
N PRO A 398 2.73 -25.90 -6.61
CA PRO A 398 2.71 -24.78 -7.54
C PRO A 398 2.30 -23.44 -6.91
N LEU A 399 1.42 -23.46 -5.90
CA LEU A 399 0.94 -22.29 -5.18
C LEU A 399 0.76 -22.61 -3.68
N PRO A 400 0.81 -21.61 -2.78
CA PRO A 400 0.53 -21.83 -1.36
C PRO A 400 -0.90 -22.36 -1.18
N LYS A 401 -1.07 -23.41 -0.37
CA LYS A 401 -2.38 -23.99 -0.05
C LYS A 401 -3.14 -23.04 0.89
N SER A 402 -4.43 -22.86 0.60
CA SER A 402 -5.40 -22.00 1.31
C SER A 402 -5.56 -22.32 2.78
#